data_AF-Q202W7-F1
#
_entry.id   AF-Q202W7-F1
#
_cell.length_a   1.000
_cell.length_b   1.000
_cell.length_c   1.000
_cell.angle_alpha   90.00
_cell.angle_beta   90.00
_cell.angle_gamma   90.00
#
_symmetry.space_group_name_H-M   'P 1'
#
loop_
_entity.id
_entity.type
_entity.pdbx_description
1 polymer ?
#
loop_
_entity_poly.entity_id
_entity_poly.type
_entity_poly.pdbx_seq_one_letter_code
_entity_poly.pdbx_strand_id
1 'polypeptide(L)'
;AIPNFIKFQARSKQSEAKTNLKALYTAQKSFFSEKDRYSNFANEIGFAPERGNRYAYRVSAGGACEVRDVATLAVAATALSCIENDSYRFGANSQIANPDPEVATF
;
A
#
# COMPACT_ATOMS: atom_id res chain seq x y z
N ALA A 1 -29.84 -13.54 -6.45
CA ALA A 1 -28.62 -13.09 -5.75
C ALA A 1 -28.32 -14.07 -4.61
N ILE A 2 -27.07 -14.48 -4.42
CA ILE A 2 -26.69 -15.36 -3.30
C ILE A 2 -26.68 -14.51 -2.01
N PRO A 3 -27.54 -14.78 -1.02
CA PRO A 3 -27.86 -13.84 0.08
C PRO A 3 -26.66 -13.33 0.90
N ASN A 4 -25.55 -14.09 0.95
CA ASN A 4 -24.37 -13.75 1.74
C ASN A 4 -23.16 -13.27 0.93
N PHE A 5 -23.24 -13.25 -0.40
CA PHE A 5 -22.08 -12.98 -1.26
C PHE A 5 -21.48 -11.59 -1.03
N ILE A 6 -22.33 -10.57 -0.86
CA ILE A 6 -21.90 -9.19 -0.57
C ILE A 6 -21.14 -9.11 0.76
N LYS A 7 -21.64 -9.80 1.79
CA LYS A 7 -21.00 -9.83 3.12
C LYS A 7 -19.65 -10.54 3.10
N PHE A 8 -19.55 -11.64 2.34
CA PHE A 8 -18.28 -12.36 2.18
C PHE A 8 -17.25 -11.54 1.39
N GLN A 9 -17.67 -10.84 0.34
CA GLN A 9 -16.79 -9.92 -0.38
C GLN A 9 -16.28 -8.78 0.53
N ALA A 10 -17.17 -8.17 1.32
CA ALA A 10 -16.78 -7.11 2.25
C ALA A 10 -15.76 -7.62 3.29
N ARG A 11 -15.99 -8.80 3.87
CA ARG A 11 -15.06 -9.43 4.83
C ARG A 11 -13.71 -9.74 4.20
N SER A 12 -13.68 -10.26 2.97
CA SER A 12 -12.44 -10.54 2.24
C SER A 12 -11.62 -9.26 2.03
N LYS A 13 -12.27 -8.18 1.57
CA LYS A 13 -11.64 -6.87 1.38
C LYS A 13 -11.07 -6.30 2.68
N GLN A 14 -11.84 -6.35 3.77
CA GLN A 14 -11.37 -5.89 5.08
C GLN A 14 -10.19 -6.72 5.60
N SER A 15 -10.23 -8.05 5.41
CA SER A 15 -9.16 -8.94 5.85
C SER A 15 -7.84 -8.64 5.14
N GLU A 16 -7.89 -8.36 3.84
CA GLU A 16 -6.71 -7.98 3.05
C GLU A 16 -6.06 -6.70 3.59
N ALA A 17 -6.86 -5.62 3.74
CA ALA A 17 -6.39 -4.35 4.27
C ALA A 17 -5.77 -4.51 5.66
N LYS A 18 -6.44 -5.24 6.55
CA LYS A 18 -5.98 -5.47 7.93
C LYS A 18 -4.64 -6.20 7.97
N THR A 19 -4.47 -7.25 7.17
CA THR A 19 -3.23 -8.04 7.15
C THR A 19 -2.06 -7.19 6.68
N ASN A 20 -2.22 -6.46 5.57
CA ASN A 20 -1.15 -5.64 5.01
C ASN A 20 -0.80 -4.45 5.91
N LEU A 21 -1.79 -3.80 6.55
CA LEU A 21 -1.52 -2.73 7.52
C LEU A 21 -0.77 -3.25 8.76
N LYS A 22 -1.05 -4.47 9.20
CA LYS A 22 -0.30 -5.09 10.30
C LYS A 22 1.14 -5.39 9.89
N ALA A 23 1.36 -5.87 8.66
CA ALA A 23 2.69 -6.07 8.11
C ALA A 23 3.48 -4.75 8.02
N LEU A 24 2.85 -3.67 7.56
CA LEU A 24 3.45 -2.33 7.53
C LEU A 24 3.86 -1.85 8.93
N TYR A 25 2.98 -2.03 9.94
CA TYR A 25 3.31 -1.70 11.33
C TYR A 25 4.51 -2.50 11.84
N THR A 26 4.54 -3.81 11.60
CA THR A 26 5.66 -4.66 12.02
C THR A 26 6.97 -4.27 11.34
N ALA A 27 6.94 -4.00 10.04
CA ALA A 27 8.09 -3.51 9.28
C ALA A 27 8.65 -2.21 9.91
N GLN A 28 7.78 -1.25 10.21
CA GLN A 28 8.20 -0.01 10.86
C GLN A 28 8.77 -0.20 12.26
N LYS A 29 8.20 -1.11 13.06
CA LYS A 29 8.72 -1.39 14.41
C LYS A 29 10.08 -2.07 14.37
N SER A 30 10.28 -2.98 13.42
CA SER A 30 11.59 -3.60 13.20
C SER A 30 12.62 -2.55 12.83
N PHE A 31 12.30 -1.69 11.85
CA PHE A 31 13.18 -0.62 11.41
C PHE A 31 13.52 0.37 12.53
N PHE A 32 12.52 0.77 13.33
CA PHE A 32 12.74 1.63 14.50
C PHE A 32 13.68 0.98 15.51
N SER A 33 13.55 -0.32 15.79
CA SER A 33 14.44 -1.02 16.71
C SER A 33 15.89 -1.08 16.23
N GLU A 34 16.15 -0.94 14.93
CA GLU A 34 17.50 -0.99 14.34
C GLU A 34 18.12 0.40 14.13
N LYS A 35 17.29 1.42 13.90
CA LYS A 35 17.74 2.75 13.44
C LYS A 35 17.33 3.90 14.38
N ASP A 36 16.60 3.60 15.45
CA ASP A 36 16.05 4.56 16.43
C ASP A 36 15.19 5.67 15.79
N ARG A 37 14.62 5.42 14.61
CA ARG A 37 13.73 6.34 13.91
C ARG A 37 12.71 5.59 13.05
N TYR A 38 11.59 6.23 12.74
CA TYR A 38 10.68 5.75 11.70
C TYR A 38 11.19 6.18 10.31
N SER A 39 10.79 5.44 9.29
CA SER A 39 11.05 5.81 7.89
C SER A 39 9.80 6.37 7.24
N ASN A 40 10.00 7.22 6.23
CA ASN A 40 8.94 7.67 5.32
C ASN A 40 8.79 6.77 4.08
N PHE A 41 9.64 5.75 3.93
CA PHE A 41 9.78 4.99 2.69
C PHE A 41 9.52 3.50 2.89
N ALA A 42 8.60 2.94 2.10
CA ALA A 42 8.20 1.54 2.12
C ALA A 42 9.36 0.59 1.79
N ASN A 43 10.20 0.95 0.81
CA ASN A 43 11.34 0.13 0.42
C ASN A 43 12.45 0.12 1.49
N GLU A 44 12.61 1.20 2.25
CA GLU A 44 13.61 1.29 3.32
C GLU A 44 13.26 0.36 4.49
N ILE A 45 11.96 0.21 4.79
CA ILE A 45 11.47 -0.67 5.87
C ILE A 45 11.18 -2.10 5.40
N GLY A 46 11.45 -2.41 4.12
CA GLY A 46 11.16 -3.72 3.54
C GLY A 46 9.67 -4.06 3.44
N PHE A 47 8.80 -3.05 3.40
CA PHE A 47 7.36 -3.26 3.21
C PHE A 47 7.03 -3.34 1.72
N ALA A 48 6.59 -4.52 1.27
CA ALA A 48 6.08 -4.74 -0.07
C ALA A 48 4.90 -5.75 0.00
N PRO A 49 3.64 -5.29 -0.12
CA PRO A 49 2.50 -6.20 -0.18
C PRO A 49 2.55 -6.99 -1.49
N GLU A 50 2.11 -8.24 -1.43
CA GLU A 50 2.06 -9.13 -2.60
C GLU A 50 1.24 -8.54 -3.74
N ARG A 51 1.56 -8.96 -4.97
CA ARG A 51 0.79 -8.60 -6.16
C ARG A 51 -0.66 -9.06 -6.03
N GLY A 52 -1.56 -8.26 -6.58
CA GLY A 52 -3.00 -8.43 -6.46
C GLY A 52 -3.63 -7.69 -5.28
N ASN A 53 -2.91 -6.75 -4.66
CA ASN A 53 -3.46 -5.85 -3.65
C ASN A 53 -4.51 -4.91 -4.25
N ARG A 54 -5.69 -4.88 -3.62
CA ARG A 54 -6.82 -4.02 -3.98
C ARG A 54 -6.68 -2.61 -3.43
N TYR A 55 -5.91 -2.46 -2.35
CA TYR A 55 -5.72 -1.20 -1.65
C TYR A 55 -4.31 -0.66 -1.89
N ALA A 56 -4.21 0.65 -2.01
CA ALA A 56 -2.93 1.34 -1.92
C ALA A 56 -2.52 1.52 -0.46
N TYR A 57 -1.22 1.51 -0.20
CA TYR A 57 -0.64 1.69 1.13
C TYR A 57 0.34 2.85 1.10
N ARG A 58 0.17 3.80 2.01
CA ARG A 58 1.04 4.98 2.14
C ARG A 58 1.80 4.92 3.46
N VAL A 59 3.09 5.27 3.41
CA VAL A 59 3.99 5.35 4.55
C VAL A 59 4.23 6.81 4.96
N SER A 60 4.23 7.74 4.00
CA SER A 60 4.32 9.18 4.25
C SER A 60 3.35 9.99 3.42
N ALA A 61 3.23 11.27 3.78
CA ALA A 61 2.34 12.21 3.11
C ALA A 61 2.76 12.50 1.66
N GLY A 62 4.06 12.63 1.39
CA GLY A 62 4.58 12.90 0.04
C GLY A 62 5.59 11.87 -0.43
N GLY A 63 6.01 11.97 -1.69
CA GLY A 63 7.02 11.12 -2.33
C GLY A 63 6.49 10.31 -3.51
N ALA A 64 7.37 9.51 -4.13
CA ALA A 64 7.02 8.66 -5.26
C ALA A 64 6.28 7.39 -4.82
N CYS A 65 5.24 7.00 -5.56
CA CYS A 65 4.59 5.71 -5.38
C CYS A 65 5.14 4.66 -6.34
N GLU A 66 5.14 3.41 -5.89
CA GLU A 66 5.24 2.25 -6.77
C GLU A 66 3.93 2.08 -7.54
N VAL A 67 3.95 2.49 -8.80
CA VAL A 67 2.84 2.28 -9.74
C VAL A 67 2.78 0.81 -10.12
N ARG A 68 1.57 0.21 -10.06
CA ARG A 68 1.34 -1.22 -10.35
C ARG A 68 0.39 -1.46 -11.51
N ASP A 69 0.57 -0.71 -12.59
CA ASP A 69 -0.21 -0.76 -13.83
C ASP A 69 0.34 -1.76 -14.87
N VAL A 70 1.51 -2.34 -14.61
CA VAL A 70 2.18 -3.33 -15.47
C VAL A 70 2.37 -4.70 -14.81
N ALA A 71 2.61 -5.73 -15.64
CA ALA A 71 2.83 -7.09 -15.18
C ALA A 71 4.10 -7.24 -14.33
N THR A 72 5.17 -6.57 -14.73
CA THR A 72 6.49 -6.65 -14.10
C THR A 72 6.90 -5.27 -13.61
N LEU A 73 7.20 -5.17 -12.31
CA LEU A 73 7.64 -3.92 -11.71
C LEU A 73 9.15 -3.77 -11.92
N ALA A 74 9.57 -2.59 -12.35
CA ALA A 74 10.98 -2.25 -12.36
C ALA A 74 11.50 -2.08 -10.94
N VAL A 75 12.82 -2.28 -10.75
CA VAL A 75 13.47 -1.90 -9.50
C VAL A 75 13.28 -0.40 -9.30
N ALA A 76 12.78 -0.01 -8.13
CA ALA A 76 12.55 1.39 -7.80
C ALA A 76 13.87 2.17 -7.86
N ALA A 77 13.93 3.18 -8.73
CA ALA A 77 15.10 4.05 -8.88
C ALA A 77 15.23 5.06 -7.72
N THR A 78 14.16 5.27 -6.95
CA THR A 78 14.09 6.21 -5.82
C THR A 78 13.41 5.56 -4.63
N ALA A 79 13.52 6.20 -3.47
CA ALA A 79 12.76 5.81 -2.30
C ALA A 79 11.24 5.97 -2.55
N LEU A 80 10.47 4.97 -2.13
CA LEU A 80 9.03 4.89 -2.39
C LEU A 80 8.27 5.19 -1.12
N SER A 81 7.45 6.23 -1.10
CA SER A 81 6.61 6.57 0.06
C SER A 81 5.28 5.84 0.10
N CYS A 82 4.92 5.19 -1.02
CA CYS A 82 3.64 4.55 -1.20
C CYS A 82 3.72 3.42 -2.23
N ILE A 83 2.75 2.53 -2.16
CA ILE A 83 2.56 1.41 -3.07
C ILE A 83 1.11 1.47 -3.53
N GLU A 84 0.88 1.63 -4.84
CA GLU A 84 -0.47 1.72 -5.41
C GLU A 84 -1.19 0.37 -5.37
N ASN A 85 -2.50 0.40 -5.62
CA ASN A 85 -3.24 -0.83 -5.89
C ASN A 85 -2.76 -1.48 -7.20
N ASP A 86 -2.93 -2.79 -7.32
CA ASP A 86 -2.57 -3.54 -8.52
C ASP A 86 -3.57 -3.28 -9.65
N SER A 87 -3.46 -2.10 -10.27
CA SER A 87 -4.31 -1.68 -11.38
C SER A 87 -4.09 -2.53 -12.64
N TYR A 88 -2.93 -3.18 -12.79
CA TYR A 88 -2.73 -4.21 -13.81
C TYR A 88 -3.72 -5.36 -13.65
N ARG A 89 -3.93 -5.83 -12.41
CA ARG A 89 -4.91 -6.90 -12.12
C ARG A 89 -6.37 -6.43 -12.16
N PHE A 90 -6.65 -5.24 -11.63
CA PHE A 90 -8.03 -4.76 -11.44
C PHE A 90 -8.52 -3.80 -12.54
N GLY A 91 -7.69 -3.53 -13.54
CA GLY A 91 -7.97 -2.66 -14.68
C GLY A 91 -7.51 -1.22 -14.44
N ALA A 92 -7.15 -0.51 -15.52
CA ALA A 92 -6.61 0.86 -15.46
C ALA A 92 -7.53 1.84 -14.71
N ASN A 93 -8.84 1.69 -14.82
CA ASN A 93 -9.82 2.54 -14.12
C ASN A 93 -9.81 2.37 -12.59
N SER A 94 -9.19 1.30 -12.08
CA SER A 94 -9.02 1.09 -10.64
C SER A 94 -7.80 1.81 -10.07
N GLN A 95 -6.92 2.36 -10.92
CA GLN A 95 -5.71 3.01 -10.46
C GLN A 95 -6.05 4.19 -9.56
N ILE A 96 -5.52 4.16 -8.35
CA ILE A 96 -5.69 5.26 -7.40
C ILE A 96 -4.75 6.38 -7.84
N ALA A 97 -5.31 7.46 -8.36
CA ALA A 97 -4.59 8.73 -8.44
C ALA A 97 -4.12 9.08 -7.03
N ASN A 98 -2.85 9.47 -6.88
CA ASN A 98 -2.22 9.72 -5.61
C ASN A 98 -2.32 11.24 -5.28
N PRO A 99 -3.44 11.79 -4.79
CA PRO A 99 -3.47 13.19 -4.39
C PRO A 99 -2.55 13.34 -3.18
N ASP A 100 -1.73 14.38 -3.20
CA ASP A 100 -1.03 14.82 -1.99
C ASP A 100 -2.08 15.00 -0.88
N PRO A 101 -1.89 14.39 0.29
CA PRO A 101 -2.86 14.53 1.38
C PRO A 101 -2.87 15.99 1.83
N GLU A 102 -4.07 16.54 2.01
CA GLU A 102 -4.22 17.87 2.60
C GLU A 102 -3.73 17.84 4.07
N VAL A 103 -2.55 18.40 4.30
CA VAL A 103 -1.98 18.63 5.63
C VAL A 103 -2.53 19.95 6.18
N ALA A 104 -3.85 20.02 6.35
CA ALA A 104 -4.43 21.11 7.14
C ALA A 104 -3.91 20.98 8.58
N THR A 105 -3.17 21.97 9.06
CA THR A 105 -2.83 22.09 10.48
C THR A 105 -4.13 22.35 11.24
N PHE A 106 -4.50 21.45 12.14
CA PHE A 106 -5.59 21.66 13.09
C PHE A 106 -5.34 22.90 13.97
#